data_AF-A0A382G9H4-F1
#
_entry.id   AF-A0A382G9H4-F1
#
_cell.length_a   1.000
_cell.length_b   1.000
_cell.length_c   1.000
_cell.angle_alpha   90.00
_cell.angle_beta   90.00
_cell.angle_gamma   90.00
#
_symmetry.space_group_name_H-M   'P 1'
#
loop_
_entity.id
_entity.type
_entity.pdbx_description
1 polymer ?
#
loop_
_entity_poly.entity_id
_entity_poly.type
_entity_poly.pdbx_seq_one_letter_code
_entity_poly.pdbx_strand_id
1 'polypeptide(L)'
;MNDSWKRLKNAGYRTRLYRYTLERQNSDGLIFLPQDPWPGDPSKANELFRGKYRFLGREASAPNQPPWRLRPDDEDWSSELHAFEWLRHFEAAGGEAALSQAQRLVRSWIDLCSDIDPKIWSPDVLGRRLIAFLSHGRFLISQSSPSFRAAFVRSVHLQWRHLQRTVDDAPFGAPQLFADIGLVYGALSL
;
A
#
# COMPACT_ATOMS: atom_id res chain seq x y z
N MET A 1 9.72 24.48 -8.87
CA MET A 1 9.18 23.52 -9.87
C MET A 1 7.73 23.92 -10.14
N ASN A 2 7.39 24.33 -11.37
CA ASN A 2 6.11 24.95 -11.71
C ASN A 2 4.93 23.99 -11.47
N ASP A 3 3.84 24.44 -10.85
CA ASP A 3 2.67 23.60 -10.51
C ASP A 3 2.05 22.94 -11.75
N SER A 4 2.02 23.66 -12.88
CA SER A 4 1.56 23.14 -14.18
C SER A 4 2.37 21.92 -14.68
N TRP A 5 3.68 21.89 -14.42
CA TRP A 5 4.54 20.77 -14.81
C TRP A 5 4.26 19.53 -13.96
N LYS A 6 4.02 19.69 -12.66
CA LYS A 6 3.60 18.60 -11.77
C LYS A 6 2.27 18.00 -12.24
N ARG A 7 1.29 18.85 -12.60
CA ARG A 7 -0.02 18.40 -13.09
C ARG A 7 0.08 17.61 -14.40
N LEU A 8 0.92 18.06 -15.35
CA LEU A 8 1.16 17.35 -16.60
C LEU A 8 1.84 15.99 -16.38
N LYS A 9 2.87 15.93 -15.51
CA LYS A 9 3.56 14.68 -15.13
C LYS A 9 2.58 13.68 -14.50
N ASN A 10 1.77 14.14 -13.55
CA ASN A 10 0.73 13.35 -12.90
C ASN A 10 -0.35 12.85 -13.87
N ALA A 11 -0.73 13.67 -14.86
CA ALA A 11 -1.65 13.24 -15.91
C ALA A 11 -1.04 12.14 -16.79
N GLY A 12 0.27 12.23 -17.09
CA GLY A 12 1.01 11.20 -17.83
C GLY A 12 0.99 9.83 -17.13
N TYR A 13 1.11 9.81 -15.81
CA TYR A 13 1.08 8.57 -15.02
C TYR A 13 -0.28 7.84 -15.03
N ARG A 14 -1.37 8.58 -15.30
CA ARG A 14 -2.72 7.99 -15.40
C ARG A 14 -2.98 7.29 -16.73
N THR A 15 -2.05 7.37 -17.69
CA THR A 15 -2.25 6.81 -19.03
C THR A 15 -2.04 5.30 -19.10
N ARG A 16 -2.78 4.63 -20.00
CA ARG A 16 -2.65 3.17 -20.24
C ARG A 16 -1.28 2.78 -20.78
N LEU A 17 -0.64 3.66 -21.55
CA LEU A 17 0.71 3.45 -22.08
C LEU A 17 1.73 3.38 -20.94
N TYR A 18 1.68 4.33 -20.00
CA TYR A 18 2.54 4.29 -18.82
C TYR A 18 2.33 3.02 -18.01
N ARG A 19 1.06 2.63 -17.78
CA ARG A 19 0.74 1.38 -17.09
C ARG A 19 1.34 0.15 -17.77
N TYR A 20 1.27 0.04 -19.10
CA TYR A 20 1.87 -1.07 -19.85
C TYR A 20 3.39 -1.19 -19.60
N THR A 21 4.10 -0.06 -19.51
CA THR A 21 5.54 -0.09 -19.20
C THR A 21 5.86 -0.56 -17.77
N LEU A 22 4.90 -0.46 -16.85
CA LEU A 22 5.03 -0.98 -15.48
C LEU A 22 4.61 -2.44 -15.36
N GLU A 23 3.90 -3.00 -16.33
CA GLU A 23 3.36 -4.37 -16.31
C GLU A 23 4.23 -5.39 -17.07
N ARG A 24 5.43 -5.00 -17.51
CA ARG A 24 6.36 -5.90 -18.21
C ARG A 24 6.65 -7.14 -17.35
N GLN A 25 6.42 -8.34 -17.88
CA GLN A 25 6.46 -9.61 -17.13
C GLN A 25 7.77 -9.77 -16.35
N ASN A 26 7.67 -9.78 -15.01
CA ASN A 26 8.60 -10.47 -14.14
C ASN A 26 7.76 -11.49 -13.37
N SER A 27 8.09 -12.76 -13.53
CA SER A 27 7.40 -13.91 -12.94
C SER A 27 8.26 -14.57 -11.87
N ASP A 28 9.10 -13.79 -11.21
CA ASP A 28 9.80 -14.25 -10.02
C ASP A 28 8.89 -13.91 -8.82
N GLY A 29 8.62 -14.93 -8.00
CA GLY A 29 7.88 -14.74 -6.75
C GLY A 29 8.64 -13.82 -5.80
N LEU A 30 8.06 -13.51 -4.63
CA LEU A 30 8.77 -12.75 -3.61
C LEU A 30 9.93 -13.61 -3.08
N ILE A 31 11.17 -13.21 -3.38
CA ILE A 31 12.41 -13.97 -3.09
C ILE A 31 12.73 -13.87 -1.59
N PHE A 32 12.51 -12.69 -1.02
CA PHE A 32 12.73 -12.39 0.39
C PHE A 32 11.55 -11.61 0.94
N LEU A 33 11.21 -11.86 2.21
CA LEU A 33 10.18 -11.14 2.94
C LEU A 33 10.76 -10.71 4.28
N PRO A 34 11.09 -9.41 4.46
CA PRO A 34 11.61 -8.91 5.73
C PRO A 34 10.58 -9.10 6.85
N GLN A 35 11.02 -9.01 8.09
CA GLN A 35 10.13 -8.97 9.25
C GLN A 35 9.95 -7.51 9.68
N ASP A 36 8.73 -7.15 10.07
CA ASP A 36 8.46 -5.86 10.70
C ASP A 36 9.04 -5.88 12.13
N PRO A 37 9.95 -4.96 12.52
CA PRO A 37 10.47 -4.89 13.88
C PRO A 37 9.46 -4.33 14.89
N TRP A 38 8.37 -3.71 14.44
CA TRP A 38 7.42 -3.02 15.32
C TRP A 38 6.30 -3.94 15.81
N PRO A 39 5.93 -3.87 17.10
CA PRO A 39 4.80 -4.65 17.61
C PRO A 39 3.46 -4.11 17.08
N GLY A 40 2.55 -5.03 16.75
CA GLY A 40 1.16 -4.71 16.49
C GLY A 40 0.31 -4.59 17.76
N ASP A 41 -0.96 -4.27 17.59
CA ASP A 41 -1.94 -4.07 18.66
C ASP A 41 -3.27 -4.70 18.21
N PRO A 42 -3.64 -5.86 18.76
CA PRO A 42 -4.88 -6.55 18.40
C PRO A 42 -6.15 -5.71 18.61
N SER A 43 -6.14 -4.75 19.54
CA SER A 43 -7.30 -3.87 19.80
C SER A 43 -7.58 -2.99 18.59
N LYS A 44 -6.53 -2.47 17.93
CA LYS A 44 -6.66 -1.69 16.69
C LYS A 44 -7.18 -2.55 15.53
N ALA A 45 -6.78 -3.82 15.46
CA ALA A 45 -7.32 -4.74 14.46
C ALA A 45 -8.83 -4.95 14.64
N ASN A 46 -9.31 -5.06 15.87
CA ASN A 46 -10.74 -5.18 16.17
C ASN A 46 -11.53 -3.90 15.80
N GLU A 47 -10.94 -2.71 15.92
CA GLU A 47 -11.55 -1.48 15.41
C GLU A 47 -11.70 -1.49 13.89
N LEU A 48 -10.62 -1.85 13.17
CA LEU A 48 -10.63 -1.98 11.71
C LEU A 48 -11.62 -3.05 11.25
N PHE A 49 -11.75 -4.14 12.00
CA PHE A 49 -12.73 -5.20 11.76
C PHE A 49 -14.18 -4.68 11.83
N ARG A 50 -14.44 -3.74 12.74
CA ARG A 50 -15.74 -3.05 12.87
C ARG A 50 -15.93 -1.92 11.86
N GLY A 51 -14.99 -1.75 10.93
CA GLY A 51 -15.00 -0.69 9.94
C GLY A 51 -14.70 0.69 10.54
N LYS A 52 -14.05 0.77 11.69
CA LYS A 52 -13.61 2.04 12.30
C LYS A 52 -12.14 2.26 12.00
N TYR A 53 -11.85 3.36 11.32
CA TYR A 53 -10.51 3.69 10.84
C TYR A 53 -10.04 4.95 11.58
N ARG A 54 -9.25 4.76 12.65
CA ARG A 54 -8.71 5.83 13.48
C ARG A 54 -7.24 6.08 13.14
N PHE A 55 -6.95 7.22 12.52
CA PHE A 55 -5.59 7.64 12.18
C PHE A 55 -5.39 9.09 12.60
N LEU A 56 -4.22 9.42 13.15
CA LEU A 56 -3.85 10.80 13.54
C LEU A 56 -4.90 11.49 14.45
N GLY A 57 -5.53 10.74 15.36
CA GLY A 57 -6.58 11.25 16.26
C GLY A 57 -7.94 11.50 15.58
N ARG A 58 -8.09 11.20 14.29
CA ARG A 58 -9.31 11.36 13.50
C ARG A 58 -9.92 10.00 13.17
N GLU A 59 -11.25 9.91 13.09
CA GLU A 59 -11.97 8.67 12.81
C GLU A 59 -12.85 8.83 11.57
N ALA A 60 -12.84 7.82 10.70
CA ALA A 60 -13.89 7.61 9.71
C ALA A 60 -14.43 6.19 9.79
N SER A 61 -15.72 6.02 9.52
CA SER A 61 -16.41 4.73 9.60
C SER A 61 -16.84 4.24 8.21
N ALA A 62 -16.51 2.99 7.90
CA ALA A 62 -16.93 2.28 6.69
C ALA A 62 -17.38 0.84 7.03
N PRO A 63 -18.50 0.65 7.75
CA PRO A 63 -18.95 -0.68 8.17
C PRO A 63 -19.46 -1.55 7.01
N ASN A 64 -20.06 -0.92 5.97
CA ASN A 64 -20.73 -1.61 4.87
C ASN A 64 -20.09 -1.34 3.50
N GLN A 65 -18.88 -0.78 3.48
CA GLN A 65 -18.16 -0.48 2.24
C GLN A 65 -16.64 -0.59 2.44
N PRO A 66 -15.86 -0.79 1.38
CA PRO A 66 -14.41 -0.69 1.46
C PRO A 66 -13.99 0.73 1.92
N PRO A 67 -12.98 0.86 2.80
CA PRO A 67 -12.58 2.16 3.34
C PRO A 67 -12.02 3.11 2.28
N TRP A 68 -11.58 2.59 1.12
CA TRP A 68 -11.02 3.35 0.01
C TRP A 68 -12.02 4.31 -0.66
N ARG A 69 -13.32 4.10 -0.43
CA ARG A 69 -14.40 4.98 -0.91
C ARG A 69 -14.68 6.13 0.03
N LEU A 70 -14.09 6.12 1.22
CA LEU A 70 -14.12 7.30 2.08
C LEU A 70 -13.44 8.45 1.34
N ARG A 71 -14.04 9.63 1.45
CA ARG A 71 -13.52 10.88 0.89
C ARG A 71 -13.40 11.89 2.03
N PRO A 72 -12.57 11.63 3.04
CA PRO A 72 -12.27 12.66 4.01
C PRO A 72 -11.52 13.78 3.30
N ASP A 73 -11.80 15.04 3.65
CA ASP A 73 -11.09 16.21 3.15
C ASP A 73 -9.63 16.30 3.65
N ASP A 74 -9.18 15.24 4.33
CA ASP A 74 -7.93 15.15 5.06
C ASP A 74 -6.97 14.19 4.36
N GLU A 75 -5.94 14.78 3.74
CA GLU A 75 -4.94 14.06 2.98
C GLU A 75 -4.06 13.18 3.87
N ASP A 76 -3.70 13.63 5.07
CA ASP A 76 -2.81 12.88 5.97
C ASP A 76 -3.50 11.60 6.46
N TRP A 77 -4.77 11.69 6.83
CA TRP A 77 -5.56 10.51 7.20
C TRP A 77 -5.70 9.53 6.04
N SER A 78 -5.90 10.04 4.82
CA SER A 78 -5.98 9.22 3.61
C SER A 78 -4.65 8.51 3.35
N SER A 79 -3.52 9.21 3.52
CA SER A 79 -2.18 8.63 3.42
C SER A 79 -1.97 7.49 4.41
N GLU A 80 -2.37 7.64 5.68
CA GLU A 80 -2.31 6.57 6.69
C GLU A 80 -3.14 5.33 6.30
N LEU A 81 -4.36 5.55 5.80
CA LEU A 81 -5.22 4.45 5.33
C LEU A 81 -4.54 3.69 4.18
N HIS A 82 -3.99 4.42 3.22
CA HIS A 82 -3.39 3.88 2.00
C HIS A 82 -1.92 3.44 2.14
N ALA A 83 -1.27 3.71 3.28
CA ALA A 83 0.07 3.23 3.60
C ALA A 83 0.08 1.81 4.19
N PHE A 84 -1.07 1.27 4.60
CA PHE A 84 -1.22 -0.12 5.10
C PHE A 84 -0.38 -0.49 6.31
N GLU A 85 0.21 0.47 7.01
CA GLU A 85 1.03 0.13 8.17
C GLU A 85 0.22 -0.52 9.30
N TRP A 86 -1.11 -0.35 9.29
CA TRP A 86 -2.03 -1.03 10.18
C TRP A 86 -2.12 -2.55 9.96
N LEU A 87 -1.51 -3.12 8.91
CA LEU A 87 -1.40 -4.56 8.70
C LEU A 87 -0.71 -5.27 9.88
N ARG A 88 0.26 -4.60 10.54
CA ARG A 88 0.91 -5.11 11.76
C ARG A 88 -0.09 -5.46 12.85
N HIS A 89 -1.20 -4.73 12.94
CA HIS A 89 -2.23 -4.99 13.94
C HIS A 89 -3.01 -6.26 13.63
N PHE A 90 -3.29 -6.54 12.35
CA PHE A 90 -3.92 -7.81 11.94
C PHE A 90 -2.99 -9.00 12.14
N GLU A 91 -1.71 -8.87 11.83
CA GLU A 91 -0.74 -9.94 12.08
C GLU A 91 -0.60 -10.22 13.59
N ALA A 92 -0.54 -9.18 14.42
CA ALA A 92 -0.51 -9.34 15.88
C ALA A 92 -1.81 -9.94 16.46
N ALA A 93 -2.97 -9.64 15.88
CA ALA A 93 -4.24 -10.25 16.28
C ALA A 93 -4.27 -11.76 15.98
N GLY A 94 -3.66 -12.16 14.86
CA GLY A 94 -3.52 -13.55 14.45
C GLY A 94 -4.85 -14.25 14.15
N GLY A 95 -4.76 -15.53 13.82
CA GLY A 95 -5.91 -16.37 13.50
C GLY A 95 -6.49 -16.13 12.10
N GLU A 96 -7.41 -17.03 11.71
CA GLU A 96 -7.99 -17.04 10.37
C GLU A 96 -8.84 -15.79 10.08
N ALA A 97 -9.57 -15.28 11.08
CA ALA A 97 -10.42 -14.11 10.91
C ALA A 97 -9.62 -12.84 10.59
N ALA A 98 -8.49 -12.61 11.29
CA ALA A 98 -7.63 -11.46 11.03
C ALA A 98 -6.95 -11.58 9.66
N LEU A 99 -6.45 -12.77 9.32
CA LEU A 99 -5.86 -13.06 8.02
C LEU A 99 -6.84 -12.83 6.87
N SER A 100 -8.04 -13.43 6.97
CA SER A 100 -9.09 -13.29 5.97
C SER A 100 -9.49 -11.82 5.79
N GLN A 101 -9.65 -11.07 6.88
CA GLN A 101 -9.98 -9.65 6.80
C GLN A 101 -8.86 -8.82 6.14
N ALA A 102 -7.61 -9.05 6.51
CA ALA A 102 -6.47 -8.37 5.90
C ALA A 102 -6.36 -8.67 4.40
N GLN A 103 -6.50 -9.95 4.00
CA GLN A 103 -6.53 -10.35 2.59
C GLN A 103 -7.68 -9.69 1.83
N ARG A 104 -8.90 -9.64 2.41
CA ARG A 104 -10.04 -8.94 1.80
C ARG A 104 -9.78 -7.45 1.59
N LEU A 105 -9.23 -6.77 2.59
CA LEU A 105 -8.89 -5.35 2.51
C LEU A 105 -7.84 -5.10 1.43
N VAL A 106 -6.71 -5.82 1.47
CA VAL A 106 -5.64 -5.70 0.47
C VAL A 106 -6.16 -5.99 -0.93
N ARG A 107 -6.93 -7.07 -1.11
CA ARG A 107 -7.50 -7.41 -2.42
C ARG A 107 -8.44 -6.33 -2.94
N SER A 108 -9.34 -5.85 -2.09
CA SER A 108 -10.27 -4.79 -2.48
C SER A 108 -9.55 -3.49 -2.86
N TRP A 109 -8.42 -3.18 -2.23
CA TRP A 109 -7.58 -2.04 -2.63
C TRP A 109 -6.94 -2.27 -4.00
N ILE A 110 -6.38 -3.46 -4.24
CA ILE A 110 -5.80 -3.81 -5.55
C ILE A 110 -6.86 -3.67 -6.65
N ASP A 111 -8.10 -4.08 -6.40
CA ASP A 111 -9.18 -4.02 -7.38
C ASP A 111 -9.70 -2.59 -7.61
N LEU A 112 -9.79 -1.76 -6.55
CA LEU A 112 -10.43 -0.43 -6.59
C LEU A 112 -9.48 0.75 -6.75
N CYS A 113 -8.20 0.59 -6.42
CA CYS A 113 -7.20 1.66 -6.36
C CYS A 113 -6.02 1.41 -7.31
N SER A 114 -6.20 0.58 -8.34
CA SER A 114 -5.14 0.28 -9.32
C SER A 114 -4.80 1.42 -10.27
N ASP A 115 -5.67 2.43 -10.36
CA ASP A 115 -5.38 3.66 -11.11
C ASP A 115 -4.44 4.56 -10.31
N ILE A 116 -3.45 5.12 -11.01
CA ILE A 116 -2.40 5.92 -10.40
C ILE A 116 -2.95 7.32 -10.06
N ASP A 117 -3.51 7.43 -8.87
CA ASP A 117 -3.92 8.70 -8.29
C ASP A 117 -2.74 9.38 -7.56
N PRO A 118 -2.44 10.67 -7.85
CA PRO A 118 -1.24 11.34 -7.35
C PRO A 118 -1.11 11.40 -5.82
N LYS A 119 -2.21 11.31 -5.07
CA LYS A 119 -2.19 11.37 -3.60
C LYS A 119 -1.87 10.00 -3.01
N ILE A 120 -2.62 8.97 -3.40
CA ILE A 120 -2.44 7.62 -2.84
C ILE A 120 -1.24 6.87 -3.46
N TRP A 121 -0.72 7.37 -4.58
CA TRP A 121 0.52 6.93 -5.25
C TRP A 121 1.67 7.93 -5.10
N SER A 122 1.59 8.84 -4.12
CA SER A 122 2.74 9.67 -3.80
C SER A 122 3.93 8.79 -3.36
N PRO A 123 5.19 9.24 -3.58
CA PRO A 123 6.36 8.45 -3.23
C PRO A 123 6.41 8.01 -1.76
N ASP A 124 5.96 8.87 -0.85
CA ASP A 124 5.95 8.57 0.58
C ASP A 124 4.92 7.48 0.95
N VAL A 125 3.70 7.56 0.42
CA VAL A 125 2.66 6.55 0.64
C VAL A 125 3.07 5.23 0.01
N LEU A 126 3.66 5.26 -1.19
CA LEU A 126 4.19 4.06 -1.85
C LEU A 126 5.32 3.41 -1.07
N GLY A 127 6.27 4.20 -0.57
CA GLY A 127 7.38 3.71 0.24
C GLY A 127 6.88 2.96 1.48
N ARG A 128 6.00 3.61 2.26
CA ARG A 128 5.38 3.02 3.45
C ARG A 128 4.55 1.78 3.12
N ARG A 129 3.75 1.82 2.04
CA ARG A 129 2.93 0.69 1.59
C ARG A 129 3.77 -0.51 1.15
N LEU A 130 4.87 -0.29 0.43
CA LEU A 130 5.79 -1.37 0.05
C LEU A 130 6.46 -1.98 1.27
N ILE A 131 6.92 -1.16 2.23
CA ILE A 131 7.47 -1.65 3.49
C ILE A 131 6.44 -2.53 4.22
N ALA A 132 5.20 -2.04 4.38
CA ALA A 132 4.13 -2.78 5.04
C ALA A 132 3.77 -4.08 4.29
N PHE A 133 3.59 -4.01 2.96
CA PHE A 133 3.24 -5.17 2.14
C PHE A 133 4.31 -6.25 2.19
N LEU A 134 5.58 -5.87 2.09
CA LEU A 134 6.70 -6.82 2.09
C LEU A 134 6.98 -7.37 3.49
N SER A 135 6.89 -6.54 4.53
CA SER A 135 7.10 -7.00 5.91
C SER A 135 6.00 -7.96 6.39
N HIS A 136 4.75 -7.68 6.03
CA HIS A 136 3.59 -8.53 6.36
C HIS A 136 3.21 -9.48 5.22
N GLY A 137 4.06 -9.61 4.20
CA GLY A 137 3.77 -10.40 3.01
C GLY A 137 3.60 -11.89 3.36
N ARG A 138 4.40 -12.40 4.31
CA ARG A 138 4.33 -13.80 4.76
C ARG A 138 2.99 -14.11 5.41
N PHE A 139 2.51 -13.21 6.25
CA PHE A 139 1.18 -13.27 6.83
C PHE A 139 0.12 -13.26 5.73
N LEU A 140 0.14 -12.27 4.83
CA LEU A 140 -0.87 -12.13 3.77
C LEU A 140 -0.94 -13.30 2.79
N ILE A 141 0.19 -13.88 2.39
CA ILE A 141 0.21 -15.01 1.44
C ILE A 141 -0.05 -16.36 2.12
N SER A 142 -0.03 -16.42 3.45
CA SER A 142 -0.36 -17.63 4.19
C SER A 142 -1.79 -18.06 3.88
N GLN A 143 -1.99 -19.34 3.54
CA GLN A 143 -3.31 -19.93 3.23
C GLN A 143 -4.12 -19.15 2.16
N SER A 144 -3.47 -18.28 1.37
CA SER A 144 -4.13 -17.45 0.37
C SER A 144 -4.39 -18.24 -0.91
N SER A 145 -5.44 -17.88 -1.66
CA SER A 145 -5.66 -18.45 -2.99
C SER A 145 -4.54 -18.09 -3.98
N PRO A 146 -4.28 -18.92 -5.01
CA PRO A 146 -3.32 -18.58 -6.06
C PRO A 146 -3.64 -17.27 -6.78
N SER A 147 -4.94 -16.95 -6.94
CA SER A 147 -5.38 -15.71 -7.58
C SER A 147 -5.10 -14.47 -6.72
N PHE A 148 -5.26 -14.57 -5.40
CA PHE A 148 -4.85 -13.50 -4.48
C PHE A 148 -3.33 -13.29 -4.56
N ARG A 149 -2.54 -14.37 -4.48
CA ARG A 149 -1.08 -14.30 -4.52
C ARG A 149 -0.58 -13.64 -5.81
N ALA A 150 -1.10 -14.05 -6.97
CA ALA A 150 -0.73 -13.45 -8.25
C ALA A 150 -1.09 -11.95 -8.32
N ALA A 151 -2.29 -11.57 -7.86
CA ALA A 151 -2.71 -10.18 -7.81
C ALA A 151 -1.84 -9.33 -6.87
N PHE A 152 -1.50 -9.86 -5.69
CA PHE A 152 -0.64 -9.22 -4.72
C PHE A 152 0.76 -8.98 -5.26
N VAL A 153 1.43 -10.02 -5.80
CA VAL A 153 2.79 -9.90 -6.36
C VAL A 153 2.83 -8.92 -7.53
N ARG A 154 1.83 -8.97 -8.43
CA ARG A 154 1.71 -8.00 -9.53
C ARG A 154 1.56 -6.57 -9.01
N SER A 155 0.74 -6.38 -7.97
CA SER A 155 0.55 -5.07 -7.36
C SER A 155 1.85 -4.52 -6.75
N VAL A 156 2.60 -5.34 -6.01
CA VAL A 156 3.90 -4.94 -5.43
C VAL A 156 4.89 -4.51 -6.51
N HIS A 157 5.02 -5.29 -7.59
CA HIS A 157 5.89 -4.94 -8.72
C HIS A 157 5.50 -3.61 -9.38
N LEU A 158 4.19 -3.40 -9.60
CA LEU A 158 3.69 -2.17 -10.23
C LEU A 158 4.01 -0.96 -9.36
N GLN A 159 3.79 -1.07 -8.05
CA GLN A 159 4.09 -0.03 -7.07
C GLN A 159 5.59 0.27 -6.98
N TRP A 160 6.44 -0.75 -6.90
CA TRP A 160 7.89 -0.57 -6.83
C TRP A 160 8.46 0.10 -8.09
N ARG A 161 8.03 -0.34 -9.28
CA ARG A 161 8.44 0.29 -10.55
C ARG A 161 7.94 1.73 -10.69
N HIS A 162 6.75 2.03 -10.16
CA HIS A 162 6.27 3.41 -10.12
C HIS A 162 7.15 4.25 -9.19
N LEU A 163 7.47 3.73 -8.00
CA LEU A 163 8.32 4.41 -7.03
C LEU A 163 9.72 4.68 -7.58
N GLN A 164 10.32 3.73 -8.30
CA GLN A 164 11.62 3.91 -8.98
C GLN A 164 11.65 5.12 -9.92
N ARG A 165 10.50 5.49 -10.50
CA ARG A 165 10.38 6.61 -11.44
C ARG A 165 9.95 7.92 -10.79
N THR A 166 9.53 7.87 -9.52
CA THR A 166 8.90 9.00 -8.83
C THR A 166 9.57 9.34 -7.50
N VAL A 167 10.56 8.56 -7.05
CA VAL A 167 11.26 8.79 -5.78
C VAL A 167 11.80 10.23 -5.64
N ASP A 168 12.32 10.81 -6.72
CA ASP A 168 12.84 12.18 -6.74
C ASP A 168 11.75 13.26 -6.59
N ASP A 169 10.48 12.90 -6.70
CA ASP A 169 9.35 13.82 -6.45
C ASP A 169 8.99 13.92 -4.95
N ALA A 170 9.59 13.08 -4.10
CA ALA A 170 9.32 13.07 -2.67
C ALA A 170 9.80 14.37 -2.00
N PRO A 171 9.00 15.01 -1.12
CA PRO A 171 9.47 16.12 -0.30
C PRO A 171 10.66 15.70 0.58
N PHE A 172 11.65 16.59 0.70
CA PHE A 172 12.80 16.37 1.57
C PHE A 172 12.37 16.09 3.03
N GLY A 173 13.03 15.14 3.68
CA GLY A 173 12.77 14.73 5.06
C GLY A 173 12.21 13.30 5.15
N ALA A 174 11.30 13.06 6.09
CA ALA A 174 10.70 11.75 6.30
C ALA A 174 10.02 11.15 5.04
N PRO A 175 9.29 11.93 4.22
CA PRO A 175 8.67 11.42 2.98
C PRO A 175 9.69 10.78 2.02
N GLN A 176 10.81 11.48 1.77
CA GLN A 176 11.90 10.97 0.95
C GLN A 176 12.53 9.71 1.55
N LEU A 177 12.80 9.70 2.86
CA LEU A 177 13.39 8.54 3.52
C LEU A 177 12.53 7.27 3.37
N PHE A 178 11.21 7.39 3.56
CA PHE A 178 10.32 6.24 3.38
C PHE A 178 10.27 5.77 1.92
N ALA A 179 10.31 6.69 0.96
CA ALA A 179 10.39 6.36 -0.46
C ALA A 179 11.66 5.56 -0.77
N ASP A 180 12.82 6.02 -0.28
CA ASP A 180 14.11 5.33 -0.46
C ASP A 180 14.14 3.95 0.21
N ILE A 181 13.68 3.85 1.46
CA ILE A 181 13.60 2.55 2.16
C ILE A 181 12.66 1.60 1.42
N GLY A 182 11.53 2.08 0.91
CA GLY A 182 10.62 1.28 0.10
C GLY A 182 11.27 0.71 -1.18
N LEU A 183 12.16 1.48 -1.82
CA LEU A 183 12.96 0.98 -2.95
C LEU A 183 13.93 -0.12 -2.54
N VAL A 184 14.61 0.04 -1.40
CA VAL A 184 15.52 -0.98 -0.84
C VAL A 184 14.75 -2.26 -0.53
N TYR A 185 13.59 -2.16 0.13
CA TYR A 185 12.73 -3.31 0.42
C TYR A 185 12.31 -4.04 -0.85
N GLY A 186 11.89 -3.29 -1.88
CA GLY A 186 11.55 -3.88 -3.17
C GLY A 186 12.75 -4.56 -3.84
N ALA A 187 13.93 -3.95 -3.83
CA ALA A 187 15.15 -4.51 -4.42
C ALA A 187 15.63 -5.80 -3.71
N LEU A 188 15.35 -5.96 -2.42
CA LEU A 188 15.65 -7.18 -1.68
C LEU A 188 14.63 -8.30 -1.96
N SER A 189 13.39 -7.94 -2.25
CA SER A 189 12.25 -8.88 -2.23
C SER A 189 11.80 -9.34 -3.62
N LEU A 190 12.08 -8.56 -4.67
CA LEU A 190 11.67 -8.77 -6.06
C LEU A 190 12.86 -9.11 -6.95
#